data_AF-A0A9D9RPB5-F1
#
_entry.id   AF-A0A9D9RPB5-F1
#
_cell.length_a   1.000
_cell.length_b   1.000
_cell.length_c   1.000
_cell.angle_alpha   90.00
_cell.angle_beta   90.00
_cell.angle_gamma   90.00
#
_symmetry.space_group_name_H-M   'P 1'
#
loop_
_entity.id
_entity.type
_entity.pdbx_description
1 polymer ?
#
loop_
_entity_poly.entity_id
_entity_poly.type
_entity_poly.pdbx_seq_one_letter_code
_entity_poly.pdbx_strand_id
1 'polypeptide(L)'
;GTNFATLSKGESIVRLMNMVGIDAMACGNHEFNYGKDRLKELEALANFPIMAVNVLKEDGEAFFNTNSQIFEVFTGHAESDPAKFGVIGVATPETKVKAHPKYTEGLTFGAGEEEDDIDALAALVQDRIDDLYVDGVNGIILLTHLGVDESSGDLTSKELISRIEGVQIVIDGHSHTEYEKGLWLEDANNQGVLLVQTGSHFNNIGKVTIEFDAATGAPAENGVKVELLSFEDVEAILDDADEVPDPGVEKMIADITAQNEKFLQTVIGETATLLDGERAHVRAGETNLGNLITDAMLEASGADVVLTNGGGIRASIAAGEITMDDALTVLPFGNQVTVIKVTGQDILDALAFGAKSYPEASGGFPHVAGMTYTIMITDEGKFAGIGEVKVGGKPIDPAKEYTLATNDFLASGGDGYVMFGGKEQVTLLGMMLDIFVDKIKELSEDGPFTVEKDGRLKIERPLVADVPPALNEDNNIDFDGDEVVYDKSTSKNMVIRVDADFNTFTGVTLNGVNVDPSLYEAKAGSIIVTLLKEFFKELSAGYSFEVGIVTTQGTAKKIIKVVEIQSTEPTEPTEPTDPKEESDAPTTGESSSWVIYAGGILLLLGVAIVVMLLLQKRVRNDHSR
;
A
#
# COMPACT_ATOMS: atom_id res chain seq x y z
N GLY A 1 -4.78 14.93 3.94
CA GLY A 1 -3.37 14.89 4.36
C GLY A 1 -2.43 15.64 3.43
N THR A 2 -2.59 16.96 3.27
CA THR A 2 -1.61 17.79 2.55
C THR A 2 -0.82 18.62 3.56
N ASN A 3 0.37 19.11 3.17
CA ASN A 3 1.19 19.98 4.03
C ASN A 3 0.47 21.24 4.47
N PHE A 4 -0.49 21.68 3.64
CA PHE A 4 -1.38 22.77 3.97
C PHE A 4 -2.03 22.57 5.33
N ALA A 5 -2.41 21.34 5.71
CA ALA A 5 -2.94 20.97 7.02
C ALA A 5 -1.86 20.48 8.00
N THR A 6 -0.90 19.68 7.53
CA THR A 6 0.06 18.97 8.40
C THR A 6 0.99 19.91 9.15
N LEU A 7 1.54 20.94 8.49
CA LEU A 7 2.55 21.81 9.11
C LEU A 7 1.97 22.68 10.22
N SER A 8 0.68 23.03 10.12
CA SER A 8 -0.06 23.80 11.12
C SER A 8 -0.77 22.92 12.16
N LYS A 9 -0.64 21.59 12.04
CA LYS A 9 -1.39 20.61 12.84
C LYS A 9 -2.89 20.94 12.91
N GLY A 10 -3.49 21.17 11.73
CA GLY A 10 -4.92 21.42 11.56
C GLY A 10 -5.39 22.88 11.67
N GLU A 11 -4.57 23.80 12.19
CA GLU A 11 -5.00 25.20 12.43
C GLU A 11 -5.45 25.92 11.16
N SER A 12 -4.67 25.76 10.07
CA SER A 12 -4.97 26.35 8.77
C SER A 12 -6.33 25.91 8.22
N ILE A 13 -6.69 24.65 8.45
CA ILE A 13 -7.95 24.08 7.99
C ILE A 13 -9.13 24.65 8.79
N VAL A 14 -9.02 24.69 10.13
CA VAL A 14 -10.06 25.31 10.97
C VAL A 14 -10.28 26.78 10.60
N ARG A 15 -9.19 27.53 10.34
CA ARG A 15 -9.29 28.94 9.92
C ARG A 15 -9.98 29.11 8.58
N LEU A 16 -9.73 28.23 7.61
CA LEU A 16 -10.46 28.24 6.33
C LEU A 16 -11.92 27.84 6.51
N MET A 17 -12.21 26.80 7.30
CA MET A 17 -13.59 26.37 7.59
C MET A 17 -14.39 27.47 8.29
N ASN A 18 -13.76 28.25 9.16
CA ASN A 18 -14.36 29.44 9.77
C ASN A 18 -14.72 30.52 8.73
N MET A 19 -13.95 30.65 7.64
CA MET A 19 -14.25 31.60 6.56
C MET A 19 -15.35 31.10 5.62
N VAL A 20 -15.35 29.80 5.33
CA VAL A 20 -16.43 29.14 4.57
C VAL A 20 -17.76 29.26 5.33
N GLY A 21 -17.71 29.25 6.66
CA GLY A 21 -18.89 29.41 7.50
C GLY A 21 -19.71 28.14 7.59
N ILE A 22 -19.04 26.99 7.78
CA ILE A 22 -19.74 25.73 8.01
C ILE A 22 -20.50 25.77 9.34
N ASP A 23 -21.63 25.07 9.40
CA ASP A 23 -22.52 25.13 10.55
C ASP A 23 -22.18 24.11 11.65
N ALA A 24 -21.64 22.94 11.28
CA ALA A 24 -21.30 21.84 12.17
C ALA A 24 -20.33 20.86 11.49
N MET A 25 -19.56 20.12 12.28
CA MET A 25 -18.64 19.08 11.80
C MET A 25 -18.74 17.84 12.69
N ALA A 26 -18.90 16.65 12.10
CA ALA A 26 -18.67 15.41 12.82
C ALA A 26 -17.17 15.14 12.95
N CYS A 27 -16.75 14.66 14.11
CA CYS A 27 -15.38 14.22 14.29
C CYS A 27 -15.13 12.91 13.54
N GLY A 28 -14.11 12.86 12.68
CA GLY A 28 -13.59 11.63 12.11
C GLY A 28 -12.37 11.10 12.87
N ASN A 29 -11.80 10.01 12.36
CA ASN A 29 -10.62 9.40 12.97
C ASN A 29 -9.37 10.28 12.83
N HIS A 30 -9.24 11.04 11.75
CA HIS A 30 -8.05 11.84 11.47
C HIS A 30 -7.96 13.14 12.27
N GLU A 31 -9.06 13.60 12.88
CA GLU A 31 -9.02 14.72 13.82
C GLU A 31 -8.15 14.41 15.05
N PHE A 32 -7.94 13.12 15.37
CA PHE A 32 -7.06 12.67 16.45
C PHE A 32 -5.59 12.49 16.04
N ASN A 33 -5.22 12.71 14.78
CA ASN A 33 -3.85 12.53 14.29
C ASN A 33 -2.81 13.36 15.05
N TYR A 34 -3.22 14.47 15.67
CA TYR A 34 -2.34 15.37 16.44
C TYR A 34 -2.55 15.30 17.95
N GLY A 35 -3.34 14.34 18.45
CA GLY A 35 -3.67 14.20 19.86
C GLY A 35 -4.97 14.89 20.27
N LYS A 36 -5.68 14.28 21.23
CA LYS A 36 -6.91 14.83 21.83
C LYS A 36 -6.74 16.26 22.37
N ASP A 37 -5.57 16.61 22.92
CA ASP A 37 -5.31 17.94 23.46
C ASP A 37 -5.26 18.99 22.34
N ARG A 38 -4.57 18.67 21.24
CA ARG A 38 -4.56 19.53 20.05
C ARG A 38 -5.96 19.66 19.45
N LEU A 39 -6.72 18.57 19.41
CA LEU A 39 -8.10 18.62 18.94
C LEU A 39 -8.97 19.55 19.80
N LYS A 40 -8.77 19.60 21.12
CA LYS A 40 -9.44 20.58 22.00
C LYS A 40 -9.04 22.02 21.73
N GLU A 41 -7.78 22.28 21.41
CA GLU A 41 -7.35 23.62 20.98
C GLU A 41 -8.00 24.03 19.66
N LEU A 42 -8.13 23.10 18.71
CA LEU A 42 -8.79 23.32 17.43
C LEU A 42 -10.30 23.53 17.59
N GLU A 43 -10.97 22.77 18.47
CA GLU A 43 -12.38 22.98 18.85
C GLU A 43 -12.59 24.40 19.41
N ALA A 44 -11.67 24.89 20.24
CA ALA A 44 -11.75 26.25 20.79
C ALA A 44 -11.49 27.36 19.74
N LEU A 45 -10.82 27.02 18.63
CA LEU A 45 -10.57 27.93 17.51
C LEU A 45 -11.73 27.94 16.49
N ALA A 46 -12.50 26.86 16.42
CA ALA A 46 -13.60 26.72 15.48
C ALA A 46 -14.79 27.64 15.87
N ASN A 47 -15.38 28.28 14.86
CA ASN A 47 -16.63 29.04 15.00
C ASN A 47 -17.88 28.14 14.88
N PHE A 48 -17.66 26.83 14.76
CA PHE A 48 -18.66 25.78 14.59
C PHE A 48 -18.36 24.65 15.57
N PRO A 49 -19.36 23.87 15.99
CA PRO A 49 -19.13 22.73 16.87
C PRO A 49 -18.51 21.55 16.10
N ILE A 50 -17.48 20.96 16.71
CA ILE A 50 -16.98 19.63 16.35
C ILE A 50 -17.70 18.64 17.28
N MET A 51 -18.42 17.68 16.71
CA MET A 51 -19.40 16.87 17.44
C MET A 51 -19.14 15.37 17.27
N ALA A 52 -19.23 14.63 18.37
CA ALA A 52 -19.40 13.18 18.36
C ALA A 52 -19.98 12.72 19.69
N VAL A 53 -21.24 12.27 19.69
CA VAL A 53 -21.95 11.84 20.90
C VAL A 53 -21.33 10.60 21.55
N ASN A 54 -20.67 9.77 20.74
CA ASN A 54 -20.08 8.50 21.15
C ASN A 54 -18.58 8.59 21.49
N VAL A 55 -18.01 9.80 21.64
CA VAL A 55 -16.64 9.96 22.14
C VAL A 55 -16.70 10.38 23.60
N LEU A 56 -16.38 9.45 24.49
CA LEU A 56 -16.48 9.62 25.94
C LEU A 56 -15.11 9.56 26.61
N LYS A 57 -14.98 10.23 27.76
CA LYS A 57 -13.84 10.11 28.66
C LYS A 57 -14.01 8.88 29.56
N GLU A 58 -12.96 8.50 30.31
CA GLU A 58 -13.00 7.38 31.26
C GLU A 58 -14.12 7.45 32.31
N ASP A 59 -14.57 8.66 32.68
CA ASP A 59 -15.66 8.87 33.63
C ASP A 59 -17.06 8.77 32.99
N GLY A 60 -17.13 8.50 31.69
CA GLY A 60 -18.36 8.45 30.90
C GLY A 60 -18.88 9.80 30.45
N GLU A 61 -18.22 10.91 30.81
CA GLU A 61 -18.61 12.23 30.28
C GLU A 61 -18.24 12.37 28.81
N ALA A 62 -19.03 13.17 28.09
CA ALA A 62 -18.71 13.50 26.71
C ALA A 62 -17.35 14.21 26.59
N PHE A 63 -16.59 13.84 25.57
CA PHE A 63 -15.34 14.51 25.24
C PHE A 63 -15.62 15.90 24.67
N PHE A 64 -16.48 16.03 23.64
CA PHE A 64 -16.82 17.30 22.99
C PHE A 64 -17.81 18.15 23.80
N ASN A 65 -17.70 19.48 23.65
CA ASN A 65 -18.57 20.42 24.37
C ASN A 65 -20.00 20.41 23.82
N THR A 66 -20.15 20.11 22.53
CA THR A 66 -21.42 20.05 21.81
C THR A 66 -21.47 18.74 21.05
N ASN A 67 -22.51 17.93 21.29
CA ASN A 67 -22.69 16.63 20.63
C ASN A 67 -23.90 16.59 19.70
N SER A 68 -24.78 17.59 19.81
CA SER A 68 -25.80 17.87 18.81
C SER A 68 -26.14 19.36 18.78
N GLN A 69 -26.75 19.80 17.69
CA GLN A 69 -27.14 21.19 17.43
C GLN A 69 -28.56 21.25 16.88
N ILE A 70 -29.33 22.28 17.26
CA ILE A 70 -30.68 22.50 16.74
C ILE A 70 -30.65 23.65 15.74
N PHE A 71 -31.21 23.41 14.56
CA PHE A 71 -31.38 24.38 13.49
C PHE A 71 -32.86 24.73 13.34
N GLU A 72 -33.17 26.02 13.29
CA GLU A 72 -34.53 26.52 13.09
C GLU A 72 -34.76 26.87 11.61
N VAL A 73 -35.75 26.23 11.00
CA VAL A 73 -36.16 26.42 9.61
C VAL A 73 -37.52 27.11 9.58
N PHE A 74 -37.53 28.37 9.15
CA PHE A 74 -38.74 29.17 9.05
C PHE A 74 -39.51 28.82 7.78
N THR A 75 -40.62 28.11 7.93
CA THR A 75 -41.58 27.89 6.85
C THR A 75 -42.46 29.15 6.74
N GLY A 76 -42.65 29.69 5.53
CA GLY A 76 -43.20 31.04 5.29
C GLY A 76 -44.64 31.32 5.76
N HIS A 77 -45.22 30.54 6.68
CA HIS A 77 -46.57 30.71 7.22
C HIS A 77 -46.63 31.34 8.63
N ALA A 78 -45.53 31.37 9.40
CA ALA A 78 -45.39 32.24 10.58
C ALA A 78 -43.94 32.29 11.07
N GLU A 79 -43.36 33.48 11.20
CA GLU A 79 -42.04 33.67 11.87
C GLU A 79 -42.05 33.25 13.35
N SER A 80 -43.20 32.86 13.91
CA SER A 80 -43.38 32.57 15.33
C SER A 80 -43.25 31.09 15.72
N ASP A 81 -43.13 30.17 14.76
CA ASP A 81 -43.02 28.72 15.05
C ASP A 81 -42.15 28.02 13.98
N PRO A 82 -40.81 28.11 14.07
CA PRO A 82 -39.92 27.45 13.13
C PRO A 82 -39.95 25.93 13.33
N ALA A 83 -39.82 25.19 12.22
CA ALA A 83 -39.52 23.77 12.31
C ALA A 83 -38.08 23.59 12.80
N LYS A 84 -37.86 22.68 13.73
CA LYS A 84 -36.56 22.43 14.35
C LYS A 84 -35.95 21.14 13.83
N PHE A 85 -34.69 21.20 13.39
CA PHE A 85 -33.91 20.03 13.00
C PHE A 85 -32.73 19.83 13.95
N GLY A 86 -32.63 18.65 14.55
CA GLY A 86 -31.50 18.25 15.37
C GLY A 86 -30.44 17.59 14.51
N VAL A 87 -29.19 18.04 14.64
CA VAL A 87 -28.02 17.42 14.00
C VAL A 87 -27.19 16.74 15.07
N ILE A 88 -26.96 15.43 14.97
CA ILE A 88 -26.17 14.65 15.93
C ILE A 88 -24.87 14.19 15.27
N GLY A 89 -23.73 14.41 15.92
CA GLY A 89 -22.43 13.94 15.44
C GLY A 89 -22.13 12.51 15.92
N VAL A 90 -21.57 11.65 15.06
CA VAL A 90 -21.11 10.30 15.42
C VAL A 90 -19.73 10.00 14.78
N ALA A 91 -18.76 9.58 15.59
CA ALA A 91 -17.40 9.25 15.14
C ALA A 91 -17.21 7.73 15.02
N THR A 92 -16.32 7.27 14.14
CA THR A 92 -15.99 5.83 14.02
C THR A 92 -15.25 5.30 15.27
N PRO A 93 -15.71 4.18 15.85
CA PRO A 93 -14.96 3.39 16.84
C PRO A 93 -13.56 2.99 16.38
N GLU A 94 -13.36 2.83 15.06
CA GLU A 94 -12.06 2.49 14.50
C GLU A 94 -10.99 3.53 14.81
N THR A 95 -11.34 4.74 15.25
CA THR A 95 -10.37 5.75 15.69
C THR A 95 -9.36 5.19 16.71
N LYS A 96 -9.73 4.21 17.55
CA LYS A 96 -8.80 3.55 18.47
C LYS A 96 -7.67 2.78 17.79
N VAL A 97 -7.95 2.22 16.62
CA VAL A 97 -6.98 1.44 15.85
C VAL A 97 -6.42 2.21 14.65
N LYS A 98 -7.08 3.31 14.23
CA LYS A 98 -6.69 4.21 13.13
C LYS A 98 -5.99 5.50 13.59
N ALA A 99 -5.92 5.75 14.88
CA ALA A 99 -5.06 6.81 15.42
C ALA A 99 -3.99 6.17 16.31
N HIS A 100 -2.89 6.89 16.50
CA HIS A 100 -1.85 6.44 17.40
C HIS A 100 -2.43 6.29 18.82
N PRO A 101 -2.28 5.15 19.52
CA PRO A 101 -2.95 4.88 20.81
C PRO A 101 -2.75 5.97 21.87
N LYS A 102 -1.55 6.56 21.94
CA LYS A 102 -1.23 7.72 22.79
C LYS A 102 -2.16 8.93 22.59
N TYR A 103 -2.67 9.15 21.38
CA TYR A 103 -3.48 10.32 21.04
C TYR A 103 -4.94 10.19 21.45
N THR A 104 -5.38 8.98 21.71
CA THR A 104 -6.75 8.61 22.11
C THR A 104 -6.81 8.00 23.51
N GLU A 105 -5.67 7.92 24.22
CA GLU A 105 -5.59 7.38 25.58
C GLU A 105 -6.61 8.04 26.52
N GLY A 106 -7.33 7.23 27.30
CA GLY A 106 -8.39 7.68 28.21
C GLY A 106 -9.68 8.14 27.53
N LEU A 107 -9.86 7.84 26.23
CA LEU A 107 -11.12 8.01 25.51
C LEU A 107 -11.68 6.65 25.08
N THR A 108 -13.00 6.54 25.01
CA THR A 108 -13.75 5.43 24.40
C THR A 108 -14.53 5.93 23.20
N PHE A 109 -14.70 5.08 22.19
CA PHE A 109 -15.36 5.45 20.94
C PHE A 109 -16.51 4.49 20.67
N GLY A 110 -17.72 4.85 21.10
CA GLY A 110 -18.88 3.96 21.15
C GLY A 110 -19.68 4.22 22.42
N ALA A 111 -20.17 3.17 23.07
CA ALA A 111 -20.94 3.22 24.31
C ALA A 111 -20.10 2.87 25.56
N GLY A 112 -18.87 3.41 25.65
CA GLY A 112 -17.99 3.17 26.80
C GLY A 112 -17.29 1.81 26.74
N GLU A 113 -17.56 0.92 27.71
CA GLU A 113 -16.96 -0.43 27.75
C GLU A 113 -17.45 -1.35 26.61
N GLU A 114 -18.55 -0.99 25.95
CA GLU A 114 -19.18 -1.71 24.84
C GLU A 114 -18.89 -1.05 23.48
N GLU A 115 -17.67 -0.53 23.29
CA GLU A 115 -17.32 0.30 22.13
C GLU A 115 -17.30 -0.43 20.77
N ASP A 116 -17.13 -1.75 20.78
CA ASP A 116 -17.23 -2.60 19.57
C ASP A 116 -18.64 -3.18 19.37
N ASP A 117 -19.64 -2.73 20.14
CA ASP A 117 -21.03 -3.20 20.05
C ASP A 117 -21.91 -2.18 19.30
N ILE A 118 -22.38 -2.58 18.12
CA ILE A 118 -23.26 -1.75 17.30
C ILE A 118 -24.63 -1.50 17.95
N ASP A 119 -25.14 -2.44 18.75
CA ASP A 119 -26.43 -2.27 19.44
C ASP A 119 -26.27 -1.26 20.59
N ALA A 120 -25.12 -1.25 21.27
CA ALA A 120 -24.81 -0.27 22.31
C ALA A 120 -24.62 1.14 21.74
N LEU A 121 -23.89 1.26 20.60
CA LEU A 121 -23.80 2.53 19.87
C LEU A 121 -25.18 3.01 19.41
N ALA A 122 -26.01 2.12 18.85
CA ALA A 122 -27.35 2.45 18.43
C ALA A 122 -28.23 2.93 19.59
N ALA A 123 -28.16 2.28 20.75
CA ALA A 123 -28.88 2.72 21.95
C ALA A 123 -28.46 4.12 22.39
N LEU A 124 -27.16 4.42 22.43
CA LEU A 124 -26.64 5.74 22.79
C LEU A 124 -27.09 6.82 21.80
N VAL A 125 -27.10 6.52 20.50
CA VAL A 125 -27.60 7.46 19.48
C VAL A 125 -29.12 7.63 19.58
N GLN A 126 -29.87 6.54 19.82
CA GLN A 126 -31.33 6.57 19.99
C GLN A 126 -31.73 7.40 21.21
N ASP A 127 -31.04 7.26 22.34
CA ASP A 127 -31.29 8.08 23.54
C ASP A 127 -31.15 9.58 23.20
N ARG A 128 -30.14 9.94 22.38
CA ARG A 128 -29.97 11.34 21.96
C ARG A 128 -31.03 11.81 20.99
N ILE A 129 -31.51 10.93 20.11
CA ILE A 129 -32.64 11.21 19.20
C ILE A 129 -33.90 11.51 20.03
N ASP A 130 -34.20 10.64 21.00
CA ASP A 130 -35.38 10.74 21.86
C ASP A 130 -35.36 12.03 22.70
N ASP A 131 -34.21 12.38 23.28
CA ASP A 131 -34.00 13.63 24.01
C ASP A 131 -34.34 14.86 23.15
N LEU A 132 -33.88 14.88 21.89
CA LEU A 132 -34.13 16.00 20.99
C LEU A 132 -35.62 16.10 20.60
N TYR A 133 -36.30 14.97 20.41
CA TYR A 133 -37.74 14.96 20.20
C TYR A 133 -38.52 15.46 21.42
N VAL A 134 -38.07 15.11 22.64
CA VAL A 134 -38.63 15.66 23.89
C VAL A 134 -38.43 17.18 23.99
N ASP A 135 -37.30 17.69 23.49
CA ASP A 135 -37.01 19.13 23.39
C ASP A 135 -37.76 19.85 22.26
N GLY A 136 -38.63 19.13 21.53
CA GLY A 136 -39.50 19.68 20.50
C GLY A 136 -38.84 19.84 19.14
N VAL A 137 -37.78 19.08 18.85
CA VAL A 137 -37.26 18.93 17.49
C VAL A 137 -38.28 18.19 16.62
N ASN A 138 -38.42 18.62 15.37
CA ASN A 138 -39.34 18.00 14.40
C ASN A 138 -38.64 16.92 13.60
N GLY A 139 -37.36 17.08 13.24
CA GLY A 139 -36.60 16.09 12.48
C GLY A 139 -35.14 15.97 12.87
N ILE A 140 -34.53 14.84 12.55
CA ILE A 140 -33.15 14.50 12.88
C ILE A 140 -32.32 14.27 11.61
N ILE A 141 -31.12 14.84 11.63
CA ILE A 141 -30.03 14.56 10.71
C ILE A 141 -28.88 13.94 11.53
N LEU A 142 -28.38 12.78 11.11
CA LEU A 142 -27.11 12.29 11.63
C LEU A 142 -25.98 12.78 10.74
N LEU A 143 -24.95 13.35 11.36
CA LEU A 143 -23.70 13.70 10.73
C LEU A 143 -22.66 12.69 11.22
N THR A 144 -22.28 11.75 10.38
CA THR A 144 -21.51 10.57 10.77
C THR A 144 -20.16 10.51 10.08
N HIS A 145 -19.22 9.84 10.72
CA HIS A 145 -17.96 9.44 10.13
C HIS A 145 -17.73 7.95 10.39
N LEU A 146 -18.69 7.11 10.00
CA LEU A 146 -18.69 5.65 10.25
C LEU A 146 -18.36 4.85 8.99
N GLY A 147 -18.60 5.40 7.81
CA GLY A 147 -18.38 4.69 6.54
C GLY A 147 -19.47 3.67 6.25
N VAL A 148 -19.36 3.05 5.07
CA VAL A 148 -20.43 2.20 4.50
C VAL A 148 -19.95 0.91 3.85
N ASP A 149 -18.64 0.67 3.79
CA ASP A 149 -18.04 -0.48 3.12
C ASP A 149 -17.27 -1.37 4.08
N GLU A 150 -16.80 -2.53 3.59
CA GLU A 150 -16.07 -3.51 4.40
C GLU A 150 -14.75 -2.96 4.97
N SER A 151 -14.22 -1.87 4.42
CA SER A 151 -13.00 -1.22 4.94
C SER A 151 -13.27 -0.41 6.21
N SER A 152 -14.56 -0.19 6.54
CA SER A 152 -15.06 0.57 7.69
C SER A 152 -15.48 -0.32 8.88
N GLY A 153 -15.04 -1.58 8.90
CA GLY A 153 -15.40 -2.56 9.93
C GLY A 153 -16.89 -2.89 10.01
N ASP A 154 -17.33 -3.38 11.17
CA ASP A 154 -18.70 -3.83 11.40
C ASP A 154 -19.64 -2.69 11.89
N LEU A 155 -19.09 -1.56 12.34
CA LEU A 155 -19.84 -0.45 12.94
C LEU A 155 -20.07 0.70 11.94
N THR A 156 -20.77 0.37 10.85
CA THR A 156 -21.03 1.30 9.73
C THR A 156 -22.31 2.11 9.91
N SER A 157 -22.46 3.18 9.12
CA SER A 157 -23.70 3.96 9.06
C SER A 157 -24.91 3.11 8.64
N LYS A 158 -24.72 2.11 7.78
CA LYS A 158 -25.79 1.20 7.34
C LYS A 158 -26.30 0.34 8.49
N GLU A 159 -25.38 -0.20 9.28
CA GLU A 159 -25.72 -1.03 10.43
C GLU A 159 -26.40 -0.20 11.53
N LEU A 160 -25.92 1.02 11.78
CA LEU A 160 -26.54 1.95 12.71
C LEU A 160 -27.98 2.30 12.30
N ILE A 161 -28.21 2.69 11.03
CA ILE A 161 -29.54 3.06 10.52
C ILE A 161 -30.57 1.95 10.77
N SER A 162 -30.20 0.68 10.56
CA SER A 162 -31.12 -0.45 10.73
C SER A 162 -31.56 -0.73 12.19
N ARG A 163 -30.95 -0.06 13.18
CA ARG A 163 -31.17 -0.28 14.62
C ARG A 163 -31.80 0.90 15.35
N ILE A 164 -31.84 2.06 14.71
CA ILE A 164 -32.42 3.29 15.25
C ILE A 164 -33.71 3.65 14.51
N GLU A 165 -34.45 4.61 15.04
CA GLU A 165 -35.66 5.17 14.44
C GLU A 165 -35.69 6.70 14.54
N GLY A 166 -36.49 7.35 13.69
CA GLY A 166 -36.73 8.79 13.77
C GLY A 166 -35.70 9.67 13.06
N VAL A 167 -34.82 9.09 12.24
CA VAL A 167 -33.84 9.84 11.43
C VAL A 167 -34.37 10.05 10.02
N GLN A 168 -34.21 11.25 9.46
CA GLN A 168 -34.60 11.52 8.07
C GLN A 168 -33.41 11.40 7.11
N ILE A 169 -32.23 11.88 7.54
CA ILE A 169 -31.02 11.89 6.71
C ILE A 169 -29.80 11.49 7.54
N VAL A 170 -28.93 10.72 6.91
CA VAL A 170 -27.55 10.50 7.36
C VAL A 170 -26.59 11.09 6.33
N ILE A 171 -25.78 12.05 6.77
CA ILE A 171 -24.67 12.62 6.00
C ILE A 171 -23.40 11.96 6.53
N ASP A 172 -22.82 11.04 5.77
CA ASP A 172 -21.70 10.22 6.21
C ASP A 172 -20.37 10.63 5.56
N GLY A 173 -19.27 10.11 6.13
CA GLY A 173 -17.90 10.21 5.63
C GLY A 173 -17.16 8.88 5.77
N HIS A 174 -15.87 8.95 6.10
CA HIS A 174 -14.95 7.83 6.35
C HIS A 174 -14.55 6.98 5.12
N SER A 175 -15.49 6.32 4.45
CA SER A 175 -15.22 5.35 3.38
C SER A 175 -14.93 5.96 2.00
N HIS A 176 -14.97 7.30 1.89
CA HIS A 176 -14.79 8.06 0.64
C HIS A 176 -15.69 7.61 -0.51
N THR A 177 -16.88 7.11 -0.18
CA THR A 177 -17.87 6.62 -1.15
C THR A 177 -18.61 7.78 -1.81
N GLU A 178 -18.85 7.68 -3.11
CA GLU A 178 -19.68 8.64 -3.85
C GLU A 178 -21.08 8.07 -4.09
N TYR A 179 -22.10 8.81 -3.65
CA TYR A 179 -23.50 8.49 -3.96
C TYR A 179 -24.14 9.59 -4.80
N GLU A 180 -24.08 9.44 -6.14
CA GLU A 180 -24.64 10.42 -7.10
C GLU A 180 -26.10 10.81 -6.80
N LYS A 181 -26.91 9.86 -6.30
CA LYS A 181 -28.33 10.05 -5.99
C LYS A 181 -28.71 9.76 -4.54
N GLY A 182 -27.72 9.60 -3.67
CA GLY A 182 -27.92 9.03 -2.34
C GLY A 182 -28.31 7.54 -2.36
N LEU A 183 -28.39 6.94 -1.17
CA LEU A 183 -28.84 5.58 -0.94
C LEU A 183 -30.01 5.61 0.05
N TRP A 184 -31.17 5.09 -0.36
CA TRP A 184 -32.31 4.93 0.53
C TRP A 184 -32.21 3.60 1.27
N LEU A 185 -32.32 3.67 2.60
CA LEU A 185 -32.32 2.55 3.52
C LEU A 185 -33.59 2.58 4.38
N GLU A 186 -33.84 1.49 5.08
CA GLU A 186 -34.94 1.38 6.04
C GLU A 186 -34.38 1.42 7.46
N ASP A 187 -35.01 2.20 8.34
CA ASP A 187 -34.75 2.23 9.78
C ASP A 187 -35.38 1.02 10.49
N ALA A 188 -35.24 0.94 11.82
CA ALA A 188 -35.79 -0.16 12.62
C ALA A 188 -37.33 -0.29 12.52
N ASN A 189 -38.04 0.76 12.08
CA ASN A 189 -39.48 0.81 11.88
C ASN A 189 -39.90 0.76 10.41
N ASN A 190 -38.98 0.39 9.50
CA ASN A 190 -39.19 0.36 8.06
C ASN A 190 -39.54 1.74 7.47
N GLN A 191 -39.08 2.83 8.08
CA GLN A 191 -39.15 4.18 7.51
C GLN A 191 -37.94 4.45 6.64
N GLY A 192 -38.14 5.18 5.53
CA GLY A 192 -37.08 5.50 4.59
C GLY A 192 -36.11 6.55 5.15
N VAL A 193 -34.82 6.21 5.19
CA VAL A 193 -33.72 7.09 5.58
C VAL A 193 -32.82 7.33 4.37
N LEU A 194 -32.53 8.59 4.07
CA LEU A 194 -31.59 8.95 3.00
C LEU A 194 -30.16 8.98 3.56
N LEU A 195 -29.30 8.11 3.06
CA LEU A 195 -27.85 8.13 3.30
C LEU A 195 -27.13 8.81 2.12
N VAL A 196 -26.27 9.79 2.41
CA VAL A 196 -25.47 10.51 1.40
C VAL A 196 -23.99 10.58 1.80
N GLN A 197 -23.12 10.56 0.78
CA GLN A 197 -21.67 10.75 0.91
C GLN A 197 -21.11 11.31 -0.40
N THR A 198 -20.09 12.16 -0.33
CA THR A 198 -19.63 13.01 -1.45
C THR A 198 -18.26 12.64 -2.01
N GLY A 199 -17.74 11.45 -1.67
CA GLY A 199 -16.37 11.08 -1.99
C GLY A 199 -15.36 11.75 -1.05
N SER A 200 -14.27 12.27 -1.59
CA SER A 200 -13.17 12.85 -0.80
C SER A 200 -12.51 14.06 -1.49
N HIS A 201 -11.65 14.76 -0.76
CA HIS A 201 -10.75 15.81 -1.28
C HIS A 201 -11.44 17.02 -1.93
N PHE A 202 -12.69 17.31 -1.59
CA PHE A 202 -13.51 18.32 -2.28
C PHE A 202 -13.66 18.06 -3.79
N ASN A 203 -13.51 16.81 -4.24
CA ASN A 203 -13.82 16.44 -5.62
C ASN A 203 -15.29 16.73 -5.96
N ASN A 204 -16.17 16.63 -4.95
CA ASN A 204 -17.58 16.96 -5.08
C ASN A 204 -18.12 17.74 -3.87
N ILE A 205 -19.20 18.49 -4.09
CA ILE A 205 -20.06 19.10 -3.08
C ILE A 205 -21.45 18.45 -3.19
N GLY A 206 -21.93 17.88 -2.08
CA GLY A 206 -23.27 17.31 -1.99
C GLY A 206 -24.30 18.38 -1.67
N LYS A 207 -25.43 18.34 -2.38
CA LYS A 207 -26.59 19.20 -2.12
C LYS A 207 -27.85 18.35 -2.03
N VAL A 208 -28.44 18.32 -0.85
CA VAL A 208 -29.77 17.71 -0.62
C VAL A 208 -30.78 18.82 -0.38
N THR A 209 -31.83 18.85 -1.21
CA THR A 209 -32.98 19.75 -1.02
C THR A 209 -34.17 18.92 -0.58
N ILE A 210 -34.82 19.32 0.50
CA ILE A 210 -35.93 18.59 1.12
C ILE A 210 -37.13 19.52 1.24
N GLU A 211 -38.24 19.14 0.66
CA GLU A 211 -39.56 19.58 1.07
C GLU A 211 -40.01 18.67 2.21
N PHE A 212 -40.39 19.23 3.36
CA PHE A 212 -40.70 18.46 4.56
C PHE A 212 -42.02 18.91 5.20
N ASP A 213 -42.63 18.01 5.97
CA ASP A 213 -43.73 18.33 6.86
C ASP A 213 -43.22 19.07 8.09
N ALA A 214 -43.69 20.30 8.32
CA ALA A 214 -43.18 21.15 9.39
C ALA A 214 -43.44 20.61 10.81
N ALA A 215 -44.44 19.74 10.99
CA ALA A 215 -44.75 19.15 12.29
C ALA A 215 -43.86 17.94 12.59
N THR A 216 -43.53 17.14 11.58
CA THR A 216 -42.83 15.85 11.75
C THR A 216 -41.41 15.82 11.19
N GLY A 217 -40.95 16.88 10.52
CA GLY A 217 -39.66 16.92 9.82
C GLY A 217 -39.52 15.94 8.65
N ALA A 218 -40.53 15.09 8.43
CA ALA A 218 -40.49 14.01 7.45
C ALA A 218 -40.48 14.58 6.02
N PRO A 219 -39.69 14.02 5.10
CA PRO A 219 -39.72 14.42 3.71
C PRO A 219 -41.10 14.20 3.08
N ALA A 220 -41.56 15.17 2.29
CA ALA A 220 -42.75 15.02 1.47
C ALA A 220 -42.54 13.96 0.39
N GLU A 221 -43.63 13.36 -0.09
CA GLU A 221 -43.57 12.38 -1.19
C GLU A 221 -42.96 13.05 -2.45
N ASN A 222 -41.85 12.50 -2.96
CA ASN A 222 -41.03 13.08 -4.03
C ASN A 222 -40.41 14.47 -3.71
N GLY A 223 -40.41 14.89 -2.43
CA GLY A 223 -39.88 16.16 -1.96
C GLY A 223 -38.37 16.20 -1.77
N VAL A 224 -37.65 15.12 -2.11
CA VAL A 224 -36.20 15.01 -1.92
C VAL A 224 -35.49 15.08 -3.27
N LYS A 225 -34.56 16.03 -3.40
CA LYS A 225 -33.65 16.15 -4.54
C LYS A 225 -32.21 16.05 -4.05
N VAL A 226 -31.45 15.13 -4.62
CA VAL A 226 -30.02 14.93 -4.33
C VAL A 226 -29.21 15.31 -5.57
N GLU A 227 -28.19 16.13 -5.36
CA GLU A 227 -27.24 16.57 -6.39
C GLU A 227 -25.83 16.38 -5.85
N LEU A 228 -24.95 15.78 -6.66
CA LEU A 228 -23.52 15.69 -6.40
C LEU A 228 -22.83 16.56 -7.45
N LEU A 229 -22.35 17.73 -7.03
CA LEU A 229 -21.71 18.71 -7.92
C LEU A 229 -20.20 18.46 -7.89
N SER A 230 -19.61 18.05 -9.01
CA SER A 230 -18.15 17.92 -9.08
C SER A 230 -17.49 19.29 -9.02
N PHE A 231 -16.18 19.31 -8.76
CA PHE A 231 -15.39 20.54 -8.81
C PHE A 231 -15.53 21.26 -10.17
N GLU A 232 -15.56 20.51 -11.29
CA GLU A 232 -15.78 21.06 -12.63
C GLU A 232 -17.19 21.65 -12.79
N ASP A 233 -18.22 21.00 -12.25
CA ASP A 233 -19.59 21.54 -12.26
C ASP A 233 -19.67 22.86 -11.48
N VAL A 234 -18.99 22.94 -10.34
CA VAL A 234 -18.95 24.16 -9.51
C VAL A 234 -18.21 25.26 -10.24
N GLU A 235 -17.04 25.00 -10.83
CA GLU A 235 -16.31 25.99 -11.64
C GLU A 235 -17.19 26.53 -12.78
N ALA A 236 -17.88 25.65 -13.50
CA ALA A 236 -18.77 26.06 -14.58
C ALA A 236 -19.94 26.93 -14.09
N ILE A 237 -20.54 26.60 -12.94
CA ILE A 237 -21.61 27.41 -12.32
C ILE A 237 -21.09 28.81 -11.95
N LEU A 238 -19.89 28.90 -11.38
CA LEU A 238 -19.29 30.17 -10.98
C LEU A 238 -18.91 31.03 -12.20
N ASP A 239 -18.33 30.41 -13.23
CA ASP A 239 -18.01 31.08 -14.49
C ASP A 239 -19.26 31.65 -15.17
N ASP A 240 -20.34 30.86 -15.26
CA ASP A 240 -21.62 31.30 -15.85
C ASP A 240 -22.29 32.42 -15.03
N ALA A 241 -21.99 32.51 -13.73
CA ALA A 241 -22.51 33.54 -12.83
C ALA A 241 -21.62 34.80 -12.75
N ASP A 242 -20.50 34.84 -13.49
CA ASP A 242 -19.44 35.87 -13.36
C ASP A 242 -18.95 36.03 -11.90
N GLU A 243 -19.02 34.96 -11.10
CA GLU A 243 -18.55 34.93 -9.72
C GLU A 243 -17.05 34.61 -9.67
N VAL A 244 -16.32 35.30 -8.79
CA VAL A 244 -14.88 35.10 -8.60
C VAL A 244 -14.61 34.48 -7.23
N PRO A 245 -13.48 33.78 -7.04
CA PRO A 245 -13.09 33.29 -5.72
C PRO A 245 -13.08 34.40 -4.66
N ASP A 246 -13.50 34.07 -3.43
CA ASP A 246 -13.54 35.05 -2.35
C ASP A 246 -12.12 35.58 -2.07
N PRO A 247 -11.88 36.91 -2.18
CA PRO A 247 -10.54 37.48 -2.07
C PRO A 247 -9.96 37.36 -0.65
N GLY A 248 -10.82 37.23 0.37
CA GLY A 248 -10.41 36.94 1.73
C GLY A 248 -9.87 35.53 1.87
N VAL A 249 -10.55 34.54 1.28
CA VAL A 249 -10.11 33.14 1.25
C VAL A 249 -8.81 33.01 0.46
N GLU A 250 -8.72 33.62 -0.72
CA GLU A 250 -7.48 33.64 -1.53
C GLU A 250 -6.30 34.21 -0.73
N LYS A 251 -6.52 35.34 -0.04
CA LYS A 251 -5.50 35.95 0.81
C LYS A 251 -5.09 35.02 1.96
N MET A 252 -6.04 34.33 2.60
CA MET A 252 -5.72 33.39 3.68
C MET A 252 -4.89 32.21 3.16
N ILE A 253 -5.24 31.65 2.00
CA ILE A 253 -4.46 30.59 1.34
C ILE A 253 -3.03 31.08 1.06
N ALA A 254 -2.87 32.28 0.51
CA ALA A 254 -1.56 32.88 0.26
C ALA A 254 -0.76 33.10 1.56
N ASP A 255 -1.39 33.62 2.62
CA ASP A 255 -0.75 33.84 3.91
C ASP A 255 -0.30 32.51 4.56
N ILE A 256 -1.14 31.48 4.52
CA ILE A 256 -0.81 30.13 5.01
C ILE A 256 0.35 29.54 4.18
N THR A 257 0.32 29.72 2.87
CA THR A 257 1.39 29.23 1.98
C THR A 257 2.73 29.88 2.33
N ALA A 258 2.76 31.21 2.51
CA ALA A 258 3.96 31.94 2.92
C ALA A 258 4.44 31.58 4.34
N GLN A 259 3.53 31.22 5.25
CA GLN A 259 3.89 30.70 6.58
C GLN A 259 4.48 29.29 6.48
N ASN A 260 3.89 28.42 5.67
CA ASN A 260 4.36 27.07 5.43
C ASN A 260 5.74 27.07 4.78
N GLU A 261 6.03 27.98 3.84
CA GLU A 261 7.37 28.14 3.26
C GLU A 261 8.44 28.36 4.34
N LYS A 262 8.16 29.17 5.37
CA LYS A 262 9.10 29.36 6.48
C LYS A 262 9.28 28.10 7.31
N PHE A 263 8.19 27.35 7.53
CA PHE A 263 8.25 26.09 8.27
C PHE A 263 9.04 25.02 7.50
N LEU A 264 8.86 24.94 6.17
CA LEU A 264 9.59 24.04 5.29
C LEU A 264 11.11 24.26 5.37
N GLN A 265 11.55 25.51 5.54
CA GLN A 265 12.97 25.85 5.72
C GLN A 265 13.52 25.58 7.13
N THR A 266 12.72 25.01 8.04
CA THR A 266 13.20 24.65 9.39
C THR A 266 14.19 23.50 9.29
N VAL A 267 15.39 23.68 9.83
CA VAL A 267 16.39 22.61 9.98
C VAL A 267 15.90 21.62 11.05
N ILE A 268 15.80 20.36 10.67
CA ILE A 268 15.36 19.24 11.52
C ILE A 268 16.51 18.30 11.90
N GLY A 269 17.68 18.42 11.28
CA GLY A 269 18.86 17.62 11.59
C GLY A 269 20.02 17.93 10.65
N GLU A 270 21.09 17.14 10.75
CA GLU A 270 22.26 17.26 9.88
C GLU A 270 22.83 15.87 9.58
N THR A 271 23.16 15.58 8.31
CA THR A 271 23.81 14.32 7.90
C THR A 271 25.19 14.59 7.32
N ALA A 272 26.19 13.79 7.70
CA ALA A 272 27.54 13.86 7.16
C ALA A 272 27.70 13.12 5.82
N THR A 273 26.71 12.32 5.42
CA THR A 273 26.71 11.56 4.14
C THR A 273 25.47 11.86 3.31
N LEU A 274 25.58 11.65 1.99
CA LEU A 274 24.43 11.65 1.09
C LEU A 274 23.48 10.51 1.49
N LEU A 275 22.21 10.83 1.72
CA LEU A 275 21.14 9.85 1.84
C LEU A 275 20.55 9.62 0.46
N ASP A 276 20.86 8.48 -0.14
CA ASP A 276 20.55 8.14 -1.53
C ASP A 276 19.08 7.76 -1.71
N GLY A 277 18.32 8.66 -2.31
CA GLY A 277 16.92 8.44 -2.68
C GLY A 277 16.70 8.48 -4.19
N GLU A 278 17.77 8.31 -4.98
CA GLU A 278 17.66 8.39 -6.43
C GLU A 278 16.72 7.32 -6.96
N ARG A 279 15.79 7.73 -7.84
CA ARG A 279 14.73 6.86 -8.36
C ARG A 279 15.29 5.55 -8.93
N ALA A 280 16.43 5.59 -9.61
CA ALA A 280 17.04 4.40 -10.19
C ALA A 280 17.61 3.43 -9.14
N HIS A 281 17.99 3.93 -7.97
CA HIS A 281 18.58 3.14 -6.89
C HIS A 281 17.50 2.58 -5.97
N VAL A 282 16.62 3.44 -5.43
CA VAL A 282 15.56 3.00 -4.51
C VAL A 282 14.56 2.03 -5.15
N ARG A 283 14.48 1.97 -6.47
CA ARG A 283 13.56 1.10 -7.22
C ARG A 283 14.19 -0.18 -7.76
N ALA A 284 15.46 -0.41 -7.45
CA ALA A 284 16.20 -1.58 -7.93
C ALA A 284 17.24 -2.10 -6.92
N GLY A 285 17.34 -1.52 -5.73
CA GLY A 285 18.31 -1.97 -4.74
C GLY A 285 18.20 -1.28 -3.38
N GLU A 286 19.03 -1.76 -2.46
CA GLU A 286 19.20 -1.19 -1.13
C GLU A 286 19.86 0.18 -1.20
N THR A 287 19.33 1.12 -0.42
CA THR A 287 19.88 2.47 -0.26
C THR A 287 19.97 2.80 1.23
N ASN A 288 20.90 3.65 1.62
CA ASN A 288 21.01 4.09 3.01
C ASN A 288 19.80 4.92 3.46
N LEU A 289 19.17 5.69 2.57
CA LEU A 289 17.92 6.41 2.88
C LEU A 289 16.75 5.43 3.08
N GLY A 290 16.61 4.43 2.22
CA GLY A 290 15.61 3.37 2.38
C GLY A 290 15.78 2.64 3.71
N ASN A 291 17.02 2.33 4.09
CA ASN A 291 17.36 1.74 5.39
C ASN A 291 16.97 2.65 6.56
N LEU A 292 17.33 3.94 6.52
CA LEU A 292 16.98 4.89 7.58
C LEU A 292 15.47 4.99 7.79
N ILE A 293 14.71 5.05 6.69
CA ILE A 293 13.25 5.13 6.73
C ILE A 293 12.65 3.85 7.35
N THR A 294 13.09 2.67 6.90
CA THR A 294 12.55 1.42 7.44
C THR A 294 12.99 1.15 8.87
N ASP A 295 14.18 1.61 9.27
CA ASP A 295 14.65 1.52 10.67
C ASP A 295 13.82 2.45 11.58
N ALA A 296 13.49 3.66 11.14
CA ALA A 296 12.59 4.56 11.85
C ALA A 296 11.19 3.93 12.04
N MET A 297 10.65 3.30 10.98
CA MET A 297 9.39 2.56 11.06
C MET A 297 9.47 1.37 12.02
N LEU A 298 10.57 0.61 12.00
CA LEU A 298 10.76 -0.56 12.86
C LEU A 298 10.77 -0.16 14.33
N GLU A 299 11.52 0.87 14.67
CA GLU A 299 11.61 1.39 16.03
C GLU A 299 10.28 1.94 16.53
N ALA A 300 9.61 2.76 15.73
CA ALA A 300 8.33 3.35 16.10
C ALA A 300 7.24 2.28 16.29
N SER A 301 7.20 1.27 15.43
CA SER A 301 6.15 0.23 15.42
C SER A 301 6.39 -0.91 16.42
N GLY A 302 7.64 -1.22 16.73
CA GLY A 302 7.99 -2.43 17.47
C GLY A 302 7.61 -3.74 16.75
N ALA A 303 7.35 -3.68 15.44
CA ALA A 303 6.99 -4.86 14.64
C ALA A 303 8.18 -5.82 14.47
N ASP A 304 7.90 -7.08 14.09
CA ASP A 304 8.96 -8.06 13.80
C ASP A 304 9.78 -7.68 12.57
N VAL A 305 9.10 -7.14 11.54
CA VAL A 305 9.70 -6.76 10.25
C VAL A 305 9.04 -5.51 9.68
N VAL A 306 9.74 -4.83 8.77
CA VAL A 306 9.23 -3.69 7.99
C VAL A 306 9.38 -3.97 6.51
N LEU A 307 8.39 -3.55 5.71
CA LEU A 307 8.49 -3.46 4.26
C LEU A 307 7.81 -2.18 3.78
N THR A 308 8.52 -1.36 3.01
CA THR A 308 7.96 -0.20 2.30
C THR A 308 8.47 -0.18 0.86
N ASN A 309 7.71 0.40 -0.06
CA ASN A 309 8.03 0.42 -1.49
C ASN A 309 8.94 1.61 -1.85
N GLY A 310 9.95 1.38 -2.69
CA GLY A 310 10.87 2.41 -3.16
C GLY A 310 10.20 3.52 -3.98
N GLY A 311 8.99 3.29 -4.48
CA GLY A 311 8.14 4.28 -5.13
C GLY A 311 7.68 5.39 -4.19
N GLY A 312 7.62 5.11 -2.89
CA GLY A 312 7.33 6.04 -1.80
C GLY A 312 8.47 7.01 -1.48
N ILE A 313 9.72 6.65 -1.82
CA ILE A 313 10.92 7.46 -1.56
C ILE A 313 11.24 8.27 -2.82
N ARG A 314 11.21 9.61 -2.72
CA ARG A 314 11.10 10.47 -3.91
C ARG A 314 12.29 11.33 -4.24
N ALA A 315 13.21 11.52 -3.29
CA ALA A 315 14.40 12.32 -3.48
C ALA A 315 15.53 11.86 -2.57
N SER A 316 16.75 12.25 -2.93
CA SER A 316 17.94 12.14 -2.09
C SER A 316 18.02 13.35 -1.14
N ILE A 317 18.72 13.18 -0.01
CA ILE A 317 19.08 14.29 0.90
C ILE A 317 20.60 14.44 0.85
N ALA A 318 21.10 15.62 0.49
CA ALA A 318 22.52 15.91 0.42
C ALA A 318 23.17 15.90 1.82
N ALA A 319 24.49 15.72 1.87
CA ALA A 319 25.25 15.94 3.11
C ALA A 319 25.13 17.42 3.54
N GLY A 320 24.92 17.65 4.83
CA GLY A 320 24.70 18.96 5.44
C GLY A 320 23.37 19.02 6.20
N GLU A 321 22.88 20.25 6.39
CA GLU A 321 21.61 20.52 7.07
C GLU A 321 20.45 19.85 6.32
N ILE A 322 19.57 19.20 7.08
CA ILE A 322 18.34 18.60 6.59
C ILE A 322 17.19 19.51 7.03
N THR A 323 16.41 20.00 6.08
CA THR A 323 15.22 20.80 6.34
C THR A 323 13.95 19.94 6.37
N MET A 324 12.86 20.51 6.88
CA MET A 324 11.54 19.89 6.75
C MET A 324 11.13 19.73 5.29
N ASP A 325 11.52 20.65 4.40
CA ASP A 325 11.31 20.56 2.96
C ASP A 325 12.01 19.34 2.37
N ASP A 326 13.25 19.05 2.80
CA ASP A 326 13.97 17.85 2.37
C ASP A 326 13.20 16.59 2.77
N ALA A 327 12.82 16.45 4.05
CA ALA A 327 12.09 15.27 4.53
C ALA A 327 10.75 15.08 3.82
N LEU A 328 10.03 16.17 3.59
CA LEU A 328 8.77 16.15 2.87
C LEU A 328 8.96 15.80 1.39
N THR A 329 10.01 16.33 0.77
CA THR A 329 10.36 16.01 -0.61
C THR A 329 10.69 14.53 -0.76
N VAL A 330 11.28 13.90 0.27
CA VAL A 330 11.48 12.45 0.32
C VAL A 330 10.16 11.67 0.45
N LEU A 331 9.26 12.07 1.37
CA LEU A 331 8.01 11.37 1.70
C LEU A 331 6.75 12.25 1.50
N PRO A 332 6.36 12.57 0.25
CA PRO A 332 5.36 13.61 -0.01
C PRO A 332 3.91 13.13 0.05
N PHE A 333 3.65 11.83 0.17
CA PHE A 333 2.32 11.26 -0.01
C PHE A 333 1.42 11.33 1.23
N GLY A 334 2.00 11.68 2.38
CA GLY A 334 1.25 11.72 3.63
C GLY A 334 0.79 10.35 4.12
N ASN A 335 1.46 9.27 3.68
CA ASN A 335 1.18 7.90 4.10
C ASN A 335 1.34 7.75 5.62
N GLN A 336 0.51 6.91 6.22
CA GLN A 336 0.64 6.49 7.61
C GLN A 336 1.38 5.15 7.71
N VAL A 337 2.06 4.91 8.83
CA VAL A 337 2.68 3.59 9.10
C VAL A 337 1.66 2.72 9.81
N THR A 338 1.40 1.53 9.29
CA THR A 338 0.46 0.56 9.87
C THR A 338 1.16 -0.76 10.15
N VAL A 339 0.75 -1.45 11.21
CA VAL A 339 1.21 -2.79 11.54
C VAL A 339 0.09 -3.79 11.24
N ILE A 340 0.39 -4.78 10.40
CA ILE A 340 -0.54 -5.84 10.02
C ILE A 340 -0.01 -7.22 10.44
N LYS A 341 -0.90 -8.16 10.72
CA LYS A 341 -0.52 -9.58 10.90
C LYS A 341 -0.37 -10.26 9.55
N VAL A 342 0.77 -10.88 9.32
CA VAL A 342 1.09 -11.60 8.09
C VAL A 342 1.75 -12.93 8.41
N THR A 343 1.57 -13.91 7.54
CA THR A 343 2.35 -15.15 7.59
C THR A 343 3.73 -14.94 6.98
N GLY A 344 4.68 -15.82 7.30
CA GLY A 344 5.98 -15.82 6.64
C GLY A 344 5.86 -16.01 5.12
N GLN A 345 4.84 -16.74 4.66
CA GLN A 345 4.54 -16.89 3.23
C GLN A 345 4.11 -15.57 2.60
N ASP A 346 3.28 -14.77 3.26
CA ASP A 346 2.87 -13.45 2.75
C ASP A 346 4.10 -12.53 2.58
N ILE A 347 5.08 -12.58 3.50
CA ILE A 347 6.33 -11.83 3.39
C ILE A 347 7.18 -12.32 2.21
N LEU A 348 7.30 -13.64 2.02
CA LEU A 348 8.02 -14.22 0.88
C LEU A 348 7.39 -13.80 -0.46
N ASP A 349 6.06 -13.86 -0.54
CA ASP A 349 5.31 -13.48 -1.73
C ASP A 349 5.45 -11.97 -2.01
N ALA A 350 5.40 -11.14 -0.98
CA ALA A 350 5.60 -9.69 -1.08
C ALA A 350 7.00 -9.33 -1.58
N LEU A 351 8.05 -9.98 -1.05
CA LEU A 351 9.42 -9.79 -1.52
C LEU A 351 9.57 -10.23 -2.98
N ALA A 352 9.02 -11.40 -3.33
CA ALA A 352 9.09 -11.92 -4.69
C ALA A 352 8.35 -11.02 -5.68
N PHE A 353 7.16 -10.55 -5.31
CA PHE A 353 6.37 -9.66 -6.13
C PHE A 353 7.04 -8.30 -6.31
N GLY A 354 7.55 -7.70 -5.24
CA GLY A 354 8.19 -6.38 -5.31
C GLY A 354 9.51 -6.39 -6.10
N ALA A 355 10.28 -7.47 -5.96
CA ALA A 355 11.56 -7.64 -6.64
C ALA A 355 11.45 -8.20 -8.07
N LYS A 356 10.26 -8.63 -8.53
CA LYS A 356 10.08 -9.33 -9.82
C LYS A 356 10.59 -8.60 -11.05
N SER A 357 10.67 -7.27 -10.97
CA SER A 357 11.14 -6.41 -12.06
C SER A 357 12.64 -6.16 -12.01
N TYR A 358 13.37 -6.67 -11.02
CA TYR A 358 14.82 -6.48 -10.94
C TYR A 358 15.52 -7.06 -12.19
N PRO A 359 16.51 -6.35 -12.77
CA PRO A 359 17.14 -5.10 -12.30
C PRO A 359 16.44 -3.82 -12.77
N GLU A 360 15.34 -3.92 -13.52
CA GLU A 360 14.57 -2.77 -13.95
C GLU A 360 13.87 -2.06 -12.78
N ALA A 361 13.89 -0.73 -12.80
CA ALA A 361 13.34 0.10 -11.73
C ALA A 361 11.81 -0.08 -11.60
N SER A 362 11.36 -0.57 -10.44
CA SER A 362 9.94 -0.68 -10.07
C SER A 362 9.58 0.19 -8.87
N GLY A 363 8.42 0.86 -8.93
CA GLY A 363 7.88 1.57 -7.77
C GLY A 363 7.65 0.63 -6.58
N GLY A 364 7.19 -0.60 -6.85
CA GLY A 364 6.97 -1.62 -5.83
C GLY A 364 8.24 -2.33 -5.34
N PHE A 365 9.45 -1.81 -5.54
CA PHE A 365 10.66 -2.48 -5.04
C PHE A 365 10.73 -2.42 -3.49
N PRO A 366 10.99 -3.52 -2.76
CA PRO A 366 10.90 -3.53 -1.31
C PRO A 366 12.16 -3.01 -0.62
N HIS A 367 12.03 -2.01 0.24
CA HIS A 367 12.99 -1.67 1.29
C HIS A 367 12.52 -2.31 2.60
N VAL A 368 13.44 -2.83 3.40
CA VAL A 368 13.11 -3.69 4.55
C VAL A 368 13.84 -3.26 5.81
N ALA A 369 13.33 -3.64 6.99
CA ALA A 369 14.05 -3.64 8.27
C ALA A 369 13.57 -4.83 9.13
N GLY A 370 14.34 -5.24 10.14
CA GLY A 370 14.05 -6.44 10.95
C GLY A 370 14.30 -7.79 10.23
N MET A 371 14.56 -7.73 8.92
CA MET A 371 14.89 -8.89 8.08
C MET A 371 15.98 -8.60 7.06
N THR A 372 16.60 -9.67 6.56
CA THR A 372 17.48 -9.65 5.39
C THR A 372 16.95 -10.59 4.32
N TYR A 373 17.14 -10.28 3.05
CA TYR A 373 16.71 -11.16 1.96
C TYR A 373 17.70 -11.17 0.78
N THR A 374 17.67 -12.26 0.02
CA THR A 374 18.44 -12.40 -1.22
C THR A 374 17.53 -12.37 -2.44
N ILE A 375 17.84 -11.53 -3.43
CA ILE A 375 17.29 -11.65 -4.79
C ILE A 375 18.18 -12.61 -5.58
N MET A 376 17.58 -13.68 -6.08
CA MET A 376 18.23 -14.60 -7.00
C MET A 376 18.13 -14.05 -8.43
N ILE A 377 19.22 -14.12 -9.20
CA ILE A 377 19.25 -13.63 -10.59
C ILE A 377 19.71 -14.67 -11.61
N THR A 378 19.18 -14.61 -12.82
CA THR A 378 19.64 -15.40 -13.98
C THR A 378 21.03 -14.96 -14.44
N ASP A 379 21.61 -15.68 -15.40
CA ASP A 379 22.91 -15.30 -15.98
C ASP A 379 22.88 -13.94 -16.69
N GLU A 380 21.72 -13.57 -17.24
CA GLU A 380 21.44 -12.26 -17.82
C GLU A 380 21.19 -11.17 -16.76
N GLY A 381 21.24 -11.52 -15.47
CA GLY A 381 21.07 -10.60 -14.35
C GLY A 381 19.63 -10.29 -13.97
N LYS A 382 18.65 -11.03 -14.52
CA LYS A 382 17.22 -10.80 -14.28
C LYS A 382 16.72 -11.54 -13.05
N PHE A 383 15.66 -11.04 -12.42
CA PHE A 383 14.99 -11.71 -11.31
C PHE A 383 14.66 -13.18 -11.63
N ALA A 384 15.12 -14.09 -10.77
CA ALA A 384 14.87 -15.53 -10.84
C ALA A 384 14.10 -16.06 -9.62
N GLY A 385 13.96 -15.26 -8.56
CA GLY A 385 13.25 -15.64 -7.34
C GLY A 385 13.82 -14.95 -6.10
N ILE A 386 13.25 -15.29 -4.94
CA ILE A 386 13.79 -14.90 -3.64
C ILE A 386 14.54 -16.09 -3.06
N GLY A 387 15.75 -15.82 -2.57
CA GLY A 387 16.63 -16.80 -1.93
C GLY A 387 16.42 -16.82 -0.42
N GLU A 388 17.52 -16.82 0.33
CA GLU A 388 17.46 -16.81 1.79
C GLU A 388 16.76 -15.55 2.31
N VAL A 389 15.79 -15.72 3.20
CA VAL A 389 15.16 -14.65 3.98
C VAL A 389 15.34 -14.97 5.46
N LYS A 390 15.86 -14.01 6.23
CA LYS A 390 16.10 -14.15 7.66
C LYS A 390 15.41 -13.05 8.43
N VAL A 391 14.68 -13.42 9.48
CA VAL A 391 14.06 -12.51 10.45
C VAL A 391 14.79 -12.69 11.79
N GLY A 392 15.32 -11.61 12.37
CA GLY A 392 16.14 -11.70 13.59
C GLY A 392 17.32 -12.68 13.47
N GLY A 393 17.90 -12.81 12.28
CA GLY A 393 19.03 -13.71 11.98
C GLY A 393 18.66 -15.19 11.77
N LYS A 394 17.39 -15.58 11.90
CA LYS A 394 16.91 -16.96 11.67
C LYS A 394 16.16 -17.06 10.35
N PRO A 395 16.25 -18.19 9.61
CA PRO A 395 15.45 -18.40 8.40
C PRO A 395 13.96 -18.16 8.68
N ILE A 396 13.27 -17.50 7.75
CA ILE A 396 11.84 -17.27 7.86
C ILE A 396 11.09 -18.61 7.84
N ASP A 397 10.17 -18.78 8.77
CA ASP A 397 9.20 -19.88 8.75
C ASP A 397 7.94 -19.41 7.99
N PRO A 398 7.62 -20.02 6.83
CA PRO A 398 6.46 -19.62 6.02
C PRO A 398 5.11 -19.71 6.74
N ALA A 399 4.98 -20.64 7.70
CA ALA A 399 3.72 -20.89 8.40
C ALA A 399 3.58 -20.05 9.68
N LYS A 400 4.67 -19.44 10.17
CA LYS A 400 4.66 -18.60 11.36
C LYS A 400 4.01 -17.23 11.05
N GLU A 401 3.25 -16.70 12.00
CA GLU A 401 2.77 -15.31 11.96
C GLU A 401 3.82 -14.32 12.46
N TYR A 402 3.86 -13.16 11.81
CA TYR A 402 4.72 -12.01 12.11
C TYR A 402 3.88 -10.74 12.10
N THR A 403 4.33 -9.75 12.85
CA THR A 403 3.89 -8.36 12.70
C THR A 403 4.74 -7.66 11.64
N LEU A 404 4.10 -7.09 10.63
CA LEU A 404 4.75 -6.34 9.56
C LEU A 404 4.31 -4.88 9.65
N ALA A 405 5.25 -3.96 9.89
CA ALA A 405 5.01 -2.55 9.68
C ALA A 405 5.21 -2.19 8.20
N THR A 406 4.24 -1.49 7.63
CA THR A 406 4.26 -1.02 6.24
C THR A 406 3.58 0.34 6.15
N ASN A 407 3.50 0.92 4.95
CA ASN A 407 2.65 2.10 4.75
C ASN A 407 1.20 1.67 4.41
N ASP A 408 0.24 2.48 4.82
CA ASP A 408 -1.20 2.31 4.56
C ASP A 408 -1.52 1.97 3.09
N PHE A 409 -0.86 2.64 2.14
CA PHE A 409 -1.01 2.34 0.71
C PHE A 409 -0.68 0.88 0.36
N LEU A 410 0.43 0.33 0.86
CA LEU A 410 0.77 -1.08 0.66
C LEU A 410 -0.14 -2.03 1.44
N ALA A 411 -0.52 -1.68 2.67
CA ALA A 411 -1.43 -2.49 3.48
C ALA A 411 -2.79 -2.69 2.80
N SER A 412 -3.27 -1.69 2.05
CA SER A 412 -4.48 -1.78 1.23
C SER A 412 -4.27 -2.47 -0.13
N GLY A 413 -3.10 -3.04 -0.41
CA GLY A 413 -2.78 -3.73 -1.66
C GLY A 413 -2.22 -2.84 -2.77
N GLY A 414 -1.84 -1.60 -2.46
CA GLY A 414 -1.19 -0.65 -3.36
C GLY A 414 0.08 -1.21 -4.00
N ASP A 415 0.44 -0.67 -5.18
CA ASP A 415 1.51 -1.19 -6.05
C ASP A 415 1.35 -2.68 -6.45
N GLY A 416 0.20 -3.29 -6.14
CA GLY A 416 -0.11 -4.69 -6.41
C GLY A 416 0.30 -5.65 -5.29
N TYR A 417 0.61 -5.14 -4.10
CA TYR A 417 0.87 -5.92 -2.87
C TYR A 417 -0.42 -6.54 -2.29
N VAL A 418 -1.20 -7.21 -3.14
CA VAL A 418 -2.52 -7.76 -2.79
C VAL A 418 -2.48 -8.80 -1.66
N MET A 419 -1.32 -9.39 -1.38
CA MET A 419 -1.12 -10.29 -0.24
C MET A 419 -1.25 -9.58 1.12
N PHE A 420 -1.17 -8.24 1.16
CA PHE A 420 -1.43 -7.47 2.38
C PHE A 420 -2.88 -7.01 2.51
N GLY A 421 -3.62 -6.92 1.41
CA GLY A 421 -5.00 -6.45 1.40
C GLY A 421 -5.90 -7.31 2.30
N GLY A 422 -6.63 -6.66 3.21
CA GLY A 422 -7.56 -7.33 4.13
C GLY A 422 -6.90 -8.08 5.29
N LYS A 423 -5.58 -7.95 5.50
CA LYS A 423 -4.91 -8.48 6.69
C LYS A 423 -5.33 -7.70 7.94
N GLU A 424 -5.37 -8.40 9.07
CA GLU A 424 -5.71 -7.81 10.37
C GLU A 424 -4.74 -6.66 10.69
N GLN A 425 -5.28 -5.46 10.86
CA GLN A 425 -4.53 -4.30 11.33
C GLN A 425 -4.39 -4.39 12.86
N VAL A 426 -3.16 -4.53 13.33
CA VAL A 426 -2.84 -4.59 14.77
C VAL A 426 -2.82 -3.19 15.37
N THR A 427 -2.26 -2.23 14.64
CA THR A 427 -2.21 -0.82 15.06
C THR A 427 -1.92 0.09 13.87
N LEU A 428 -2.52 1.28 13.85
CA LEU A 428 -2.09 2.39 12.99
C LEU A 428 -1.23 3.34 13.81
N LEU A 429 -0.03 3.59 13.32
CA LEU A 429 0.84 4.64 13.84
C LEU A 429 0.50 5.98 13.16
N GLY A 430 1.29 7.00 13.45
CA GLY A 430 1.18 8.30 12.82
C GLY A 430 1.72 8.35 11.38
N MET A 431 1.88 9.58 10.91
CA MET A 431 2.45 9.88 9.60
C MET A 431 3.85 9.29 9.49
N MET A 432 4.12 8.61 8.38
CA MET A 432 5.46 8.09 8.06
C MET A 432 6.50 9.22 8.00
N LEU A 433 6.09 10.42 7.57
CA LEU A 433 6.91 11.63 7.60
C LEU A 433 7.31 12.04 9.03
N ASP A 434 6.38 12.02 9.97
CA ASP A 434 6.66 12.43 11.35
C ASP A 434 7.64 11.44 12.02
N ILE A 435 7.44 10.14 11.82
CA ILE A 435 8.35 9.09 12.29
C ILE A 435 9.76 9.28 11.71
N PHE A 436 9.85 9.60 10.42
CA PHE A 436 11.13 9.87 9.76
C PHE A 436 11.81 11.14 10.29
N VAL A 437 11.05 12.22 10.48
CA VAL A 437 11.55 13.50 11.02
C VAL A 437 12.02 13.35 12.47
N ASP A 438 11.26 12.63 13.29
CA ASP A 438 11.64 12.37 14.68
C ASP A 438 12.93 11.54 14.74
N LYS A 439 13.08 10.55 13.85
CA LYS A 439 14.34 9.79 13.76
C LYS A 439 15.52 10.65 13.32
N ILE A 440 15.34 11.55 12.37
CA ILE A 440 16.39 12.50 11.95
C ILE A 440 16.82 13.38 13.13
N LYS A 441 15.87 13.92 13.88
CA LYS A 441 16.15 14.76 15.06
C LYS A 441 16.92 14.00 16.12
N GLU A 442 16.46 12.78 16.45
CA GLU A 442 17.11 11.89 17.42
C GLU A 442 18.57 11.60 17.01
N LEU A 443 18.79 11.20 15.75
CA LEU A 443 20.15 10.92 15.25
C LEU A 443 21.04 12.16 15.23
N SER A 444 20.45 13.36 15.14
CA SER A 444 21.18 14.63 15.08
C SER A 444 21.47 15.26 16.44
N GLU A 445 21.03 14.65 17.56
CA GLU A 445 21.18 15.23 18.91
C GLU A 445 22.65 15.54 19.27
N ASP A 446 23.58 14.68 18.81
CA ASP A 446 25.02 14.79 19.08
C ASP A 446 25.82 15.39 17.90
N GLY A 447 25.13 15.92 16.88
CA GLY A 447 25.72 16.50 15.67
C GLY A 447 25.43 15.67 14.41
N PRO A 448 26.18 15.90 13.31
CA PRO A 448 25.89 15.26 12.03
C PRO A 448 25.99 13.73 12.09
N PHE A 449 24.92 13.04 11.69
CA PHE A 449 24.90 11.57 11.68
C PHE A 449 25.37 10.98 10.35
N THR A 450 25.67 9.69 10.33
CA THR A 450 26.01 8.94 9.12
C THR A 450 25.13 7.71 9.02
N VAL A 451 24.56 7.45 7.83
CA VAL A 451 23.86 6.20 7.53
C VAL A 451 24.55 5.52 6.35
N GLU A 452 24.84 4.24 6.51
CA GLU A 452 25.45 3.38 5.51
C GLU A 452 24.52 2.21 5.18
N LYS A 453 24.75 1.58 4.03
CA LYS A 453 24.12 0.29 3.72
C LYS A 453 24.69 -0.79 4.64
N ASP A 454 23.82 -1.65 5.15
CA ASP A 454 24.19 -2.73 6.07
C ASP A 454 24.09 -4.12 5.44
N GLY A 455 23.69 -4.19 4.16
CA GLY A 455 23.66 -5.43 3.40
C GLY A 455 22.44 -6.29 3.71
N ARG A 456 21.33 -5.66 4.11
CA ARG A 456 20.03 -6.33 4.31
C ARG A 456 19.44 -6.89 3.01
N LEU A 457 19.89 -6.41 1.85
CA LEU A 457 19.64 -7.04 0.56
C LEU A 457 20.93 -7.62 -0.03
N LYS A 458 20.86 -8.86 -0.52
CA LYS A 458 21.91 -9.47 -1.34
C LYS A 458 21.40 -9.80 -2.72
N ILE A 459 22.27 -9.68 -3.72
CA ILE A 459 22.02 -10.17 -5.07
C ILE A 459 22.94 -11.36 -5.29
N GLU A 460 22.34 -12.52 -5.51
CA GLU A 460 23.09 -13.75 -5.75
C GLU A 460 22.62 -14.39 -7.05
N ARG A 461 23.56 -14.93 -7.82
CA ARG A 461 23.19 -15.91 -8.84
C ARG A 461 22.93 -17.24 -8.13
N PRO A 462 21.93 -18.04 -8.57
CA PRO A 462 21.87 -19.44 -8.17
C PRO A 462 23.27 -20.01 -8.36
N LEU A 463 23.81 -20.60 -7.29
CA LEU A 463 25.04 -21.35 -7.41
C LEU A 463 24.80 -22.41 -8.49
N VAL A 464 25.37 -22.21 -9.68
CA VAL A 464 25.75 -23.33 -10.53
C VAL A 464 26.72 -24.08 -9.63
N ALA A 465 26.21 -25.14 -8.99
CA ALA A 465 26.98 -25.82 -7.98
C ALA A 465 28.35 -26.15 -8.57
N ASP A 466 29.42 -25.64 -7.95
CA ASP A 466 30.77 -26.08 -8.24
C ASP A 466 30.74 -27.60 -8.29
N VAL A 467 30.99 -28.15 -9.48
CA VAL A 467 30.93 -29.58 -9.78
C VAL A 467 31.92 -30.27 -8.84
N PRO A 468 31.47 -31.10 -7.87
CA PRO A 468 32.39 -32.01 -7.21
C PRO A 468 32.89 -32.98 -8.30
N PRO A 469 34.19 -33.27 -8.38
CA PRO A 469 34.75 -34.13 -9.41
C PRO A 469 34.34 -35.59 -9.15
N ALA A 470 33.15 -35.96 -9.60
CA ALA A 470 32.75 -37.30 -9.95
C ALA A 470 31.50 -37.22 -10.83
N LEU A 471 31.67 -36.79 -12.09
CA LEU A 471 30.86 -37.36 -13.16
C LEU A 471 31.11 -38.87 -13.08
N ASN A 472 30.13 -39.67 -12.64
CA ASN A 472 30.21 -41.11 -12.80
C ASN A 472 30.33 -41.35 -14.31
N GLU A 473 31.52 -41.67 -14.82
CA GLU A 473 31.81 -41.74 -16.26
C GLU A 473 30.80 -42.62 -17.02
N ASP A 474 30.14 -43.54 -16.29
CA ASP A 474 29.17 -44.50 -16.79
C ASP A 474 27.71 -44.31 -16.30
N ASN A 475 27.39 -43.25 -15.54
CA ASN A 475 26.05 -43.03 -14.95
C ASN A 475 25.47 -44.26 -14.20
N ASN A 476 26.33 -45.01 -13.51
CA ASN A 476 25.94 -46.23 -12.79
C ASN A 476 26.07 -45.99 -11.27
N ILE A 477 24.99 -46.21 -10.53
CA ILE A 477 24.83 -45.80 -9.13
C ILE A 477 24.35 -46.99 -8.30
N ASP A 478 25.02 -47.22 -7.18
CA ASP A 478 24.53 -48.08 -6.10
C ASP A 478 23.83 -47.23 -5.03
N PHE A 479 22.88 -47.80 -4.30
CA PHE A 479 22.14 -47.06 -3.26
C PHE A 479 22.97 -46.72 -2.01
N ASP A 480 24.24 -47.15 -1.94
CA ASP A 480 25.18 -46.94 -0.82
C ASP A 480 25.79 -45.52 -0.72
N GLY A 481 25.03 -44.45 -1.03
CA GLY A 481 25.52 -43.06 -0.89
C GLY A 481 24.39 -42.01 -0.94
N ASP A 482 24.67 -40.76 -0.60
CA ASP A 482 23.61 -39.81 -0.23
C ASP A 482 23.08 -38.95 -1.40
N GLU A 483 23.92 -38.53 -2.35
CA GLU A 483 23.54 -37.65 -3.48
C GLU A 483 24.33 -37.99 -4.76
N VAL A 484 23.70 -37.87 -5.93
CA VAL A 484 24.35 -38.06 -7.24
C VAL A 484 24.04 -36.91 -8.18
N VAL A 485 25.04 -36.43 -8.91
CA VAL A 485 24.88 -35.40 -9.94
C VAL A 485 24.67 -36.06 -11.31
N TYR A 486 23.58 -35.71 -11.99
CA TYR A 486 23.29 -36.13 -13.36
C TYR A 486 23.44 -34.95 -14.32
N ASP A 487 24.35 -35.05 -15.29
CA ASP A 487 24.50 -34.05 -16.35
C ASP A 487 23.59 -34.38 -17.55
N LYS A 488 22.55 -33.56 -17.69
CA LYS A 488 21.55 -33.62 -18.76
C LYS A 488 22.15 -33.41 -20.14
N SER A 489 23.28 -32.71 -20.25
CA SER A 489 23.98 -32.47 -21.52
C SER A 489 24.47 -33.79 -22.16
N THR A 490 24.80 -34.79 -21.34
CA THR A 490 25.34 -36.08 -21.82
C THR A 490 24.32 -36.91 -22.61
N SER A 491 23.01 -36.66 -22.44
CA SER A 491 21.92 -37.43 -23.05
C SER A 491 22.04 -38.96 -22.84
N LYS A 492 22.70 -39.39 -21.75
CA LYS A 492 22.90 -40.81 -21.40
C LYS A 492 21.81 -41.31 -20.46
N ASN A 493 21.52 -42.62 -20.51
CA ASN A 493 20.71 -43.30 -19.50
C ASN A 493 21.44 -43.34 -18.16
N MET A 494 20.72 -43.61 -17.07
CA MET A 494 21.28 -43.79 -15.73
C MET A 494 20.89 -45.16 -15.17
N VAL A 495 21.87 -45.93 -14.71
CA VAL A 495 21.65 -47.26 -14.13
C VAL A 495 21.71 -47.15 -12.62
N ILE A 496 20.68 -47.66 -11.95
CA ILE A 496 20.55 -47.70 -10.51
C ILE A 496 20.46 -49.17 -10.09
N ARG A 497 21.25 -49.57 -9.08
CA ARG A 497 21.28 -50.93 -8.54
C ARG A 497 20.84 -50.92 -7.09
N VAL A 498 19.89 -51.79 -6.73
CA VAL A 498 19.50 -52.06 -5.35
C VAL A 498 19.83 -53.52 -5.04
N ASP A 499 20.50 -53.76 -3.92
CA ASP A 499 20.71 -55.11 -3.40
C ASP A 499 19.42 -55.66 -2.76
N ALA A 500 18.46 -56.03 -3.61
CA ALA A 500 17.19 -56.63 -3.24
C ALA A 500 16.71 -57.62 -4.31
N ASP A 501 15.87 -58.58 -3.92
CA ASP A 501 15.29 -59.57 -4.84
C ASP A 501 14.34 -58.87 -5.84
N PHE A 502 14.60 -59.05 -7.13
CA PHE A 502 13.76 -58.52 -8.21
C PHE A 502 12.27 -58.87 -8.08
N ASN A 503 11.92 -60.02 -7.50
CA ASN A 503 10.52 -60.40 -7.28
C ASN A 503 9.77 -59.47 -6.31
N THR A 504 10.51 -58.66 -5.55
CA THR A 504 9.93 -57.66 -4.65
C THR A 504 9.71 -56.31 -5.33
N PHE A 505 10.28 -56.06 -6.52
CA PHE A 505 10.17 -54.78 -7.23
C PHE A 505 8.73 -54.48 -7.66
N THR A 506 8.24 -53.28 -7.34
CA THR A 506 6.89 -52.83 -7.68
C THR A 506 6.86 -51.55 -8.52
N GLY A 507 7.95 -50.77 -8.56
CA GLY A 507 8.03 -49.59 -9.42
C GLY A 507 9.14 -48.61 -9.06
N VAL A 508 9.16 -47.49 -9.79
CA VAL A 508 10.06 -46.35 -9.56
C VAL A 508 9.21 -45.14 -9.18
N THR A 509 9.69 -44.31 -8.27
CA THR A 509 9.06 -43.04 -7.88
C THR A 509 10.02 -41.87 -8.05
N LEU A 510 9.46 -40.70 -8.33
CA LEU A 510 10.13 -39.40 -8.34
C LEU A 510 9.39 -38.50 -7.35
N ASN A 511 10.08 -38.00 -6.32
CA ASN A 511 9.51 -37.25 -5.19
C ASN A 511 8.26 -37.94 -4.59
N GLY A 512 8.30 -39.27 -4.50
CA GLY A 512 7.18 -40.09 -3.98
C GLY A 512 6.04 -40.36 -4.98
N VAL A 513 6.10 -39.85 -6.21
CA VAL A 513 5.09 -40.09 -7.26
C VAL A 513 5.56 -41.17 -8.22
N ASN A 514 4.69 -42.10 -8.61
CA ASN A 514 5.03 -43.19 -9.54
C ASN A 514 5.50 -42.66 -10.90
N VAL A 515 6.63 -43.19 -11.37
CA VAL A 515 7.18 -42.92 -12.70
C VAL A 515 6.50 -43.82 -13.73
N ASP A 516 6.22 -43.28 -14.91
CA ASP A 516 5.68 -44.06 -16.03
C ASP A 516 6.65 -45.21 -16.40
N PRO A 517 6.17 -46.48 -16.48
CA PRO A 517 7.00 -47.62 -16.83
C PRO A 517 7.70 -47.53 -18.20
N SER A 518 7.26 -46.66 -19.11
CA SER A 518 7.94 -46.39 -20.38
C SER A 518 9.25 -45.60 -20.24
N LEU A 519 9.50 -44.99 -19.07
CA LEU A 519 10.66 -44.15 -18.81
C LEU A 519 11.81 -44.91 -18.10
N TYR A 520 11.62 -46.19 -17.77
CA TYR A 520 12.66 -47.02 -17.16
C TYR A 520 12.59 -48.49 -17.58
N GLU A 521 13.72 -49.19 -17.53
CA GLU A 521 13.80 -50.64 -17.70
C GLU A 521 14.28 -51.30 -16.41
N ALA A 522 13.71 -52.45 -16.03
CA ALA A 522 14.12 -53.20 -14.83
C ALA A 522 14.50 -54.66 -15.19
N LYS A 523 15.60 -55.19 -14.65
CA LYS A 523 16.11 -56.54 -14.97
C LYS A 523 16.24 -57.46 -13.75
N ALA A 524 16.05 -58.76 -13.99
CA ALA A 524 16.09 -59.82 -12.97
C ALA A 524 17.51 -60.07 -12.39
N GLY A 525 17.58 -60.26 -11.07
CA GLY A 525 18.81 -60.35 -10.27
C GLY A 525 18.68 -59.53 -8.98
N SER A 526 19.75 -58.83 -8.57
CA SER A 526 19.60 -57.56 -7.82
C SER A 526 18.73 -56.61 -8.65
N ILE A 527 17.91 -55.76 -8.05
CA ILE A 527 17.06 -54.83 -8.81
C ILE A 527 17.96 -53.83 -9.54
N ILE A 528 18.09 -54.00 -10.86
CA ILE A 528 18.80 -53.05 -11.74
C ILE A 528 17.74 -52.27 -12.51
N VAL A 529 17.59 -50.98 -12.22
CA VAL A 529 16.71 -50.04 -12.92
C VAL A 529 17.54 -49.12 -13.79
N THR A 530 17.25 -49.09 -15.09
CA THR A 530 17.82 -48.12 -16.03
C THR A 530 16.80 -47.02 -16.29
N LEU A 531 17.01 -45.83 -15.75
CA LEU A 531 16.25 -44.64 -16.13
C LEU A 531 16.71 -44.18 -17.51
N LEU A 532 15.76 -44.07 -18.44
CA LEU A 532 16.04 -43.71 -19.83
C LEU A 532 16.33 -42.20 -19.93
N LYS A 533 17.14 -41.78 -20.89
CA LYS A 533 17.42 -40.35 -21.14
C LYS A 533 16.16 -39.47 -21.26
N GLU A 534 15.06 -40.02 -21.77
CA GLU A 534 13.77 -39.33 -21.89
C GLU A 534 13.17 -38.99 -20.51
N PHE A 535 13.42 -39.80 -19.48
CA PHE A 535 13.06 -39.50 -18.09
C PHE A 535 13.64 -38.17 -17.62
N PHE A 536 14.90 -37.89 -18.00
CA PHE A 536 15.61 -36.69 -17.56
C PHE A 536 15.33 -35.47 -18.43
N LYS A 537 14.76 -35.62 -19.63
CA LYS A 537 14.40 -34.48 -20.49
C LYS A 537 13.37 -33.57 -19.84
N GLU A 538 12.43 -34.14 -19.11
CA GLU A 538 11.35 -33.41 -18.43
C GLU A 538 11.82 -32.76 -17.11
N LEU A 539 13.04 -33.05 -16.64
CA LEU A 539 13.57 -32.49 -15.38
C LEU A 539 14.31 -31.18 -15.62
N SER A 540 14.04 -30.15 -14.82
CA SER A 540 14.76 -28.88 -14.85
C SER A 540 16.16 -29.01 -14.25
N ALA A 541 17.17 -28.48 -14.93
CA ALA A 541 18.52 -28.36 -14.39
C ALA A 541 18.58 -27.35 -13.23
N GLY A 542 19.49 -27.55 -12.29
CA GLY A 542 19.64 -26.75 -11.07
C GLY A 542 18.84 -27.24 -9.86
N TYR A 543 18.04 -28.30 -10.02
CA TYR A 543 17.18 -28.87 -8.97
C TYR A 543 17.63 -30.26 -8.53
N SER A 544 17.27 -30.61 -7.29
CA SER A 544 17.46 -31.95 -6.72
C SER A 544 16.11 -32.70 -6.67
N PHE A 545 16.14 -33.97 -7.03
CA PHE A 545 14.97 -34.85 -7.08
C PHE A 545 15.22 -36.14 -6.32
N GLU A 546 14.26 -36.58 -5.51
CA GLU A 546 14.32 -37.88 -4.82
C GLU A 546 13.80 -38.98 -5.76
N VAL A 547 14.64 -39.93 -6.13
CA VAL A 547 14.22 -41.14 -6.84
C VAL A 547 14.13 -42.32 -5.87
N GLY A 548 12.97 -42.98 -5.86
CA GLY A 548 12.71 -44.15 -5.04
C GLY A 548 12.53 -45.42 -5.87
N ILE A 549 13.27 -46.48 -5.56
CA ILE A 549 12.97 -47.84 -6.04
C ILE A 549 12.05 -48.51 -5.04
N VAL A 550 10.82 -48.78 -5.47
CA VAL A 550 9.76 -49.33 -4.63
C VAL A 550 9.78 -50.85 -4.70
N THR A 551 9.74 -51.48 -3.54
CA THR A 551 9.59 -52.92 -3.38
C THR A 551 8.43 -53.24 -2.45
N THR A 552 8.01 -54.51 -2.40
CA THR A 552 7.03 -55.01 -1.42
C THR A 552 7.52 -54.89 0.03
N GLN A 553 8.83 -54.66 0.25
CA GLN A 553 9.44 -54.54 1.58
C GLN A 553 9.76 -53.10 2.00
N GLY A 554 9.57 -52.11 1.10
CA GLY A 554 9.88 -50.70 1.35
C GLY A 554 10.42 -49.98 0.12
N THR A 555 10.82 -48.72 0.28
CA THR A 555 11.37 -47.89 -0.80
C THR A 555 12.81 -47.51 -0.50
N ALA A 556 13.74 -47.86 -1.39
CA ALA A 556 15.11 -47.35 -1.36
C ALA A 556 15.15 -45.99 -2.08
N LYS A 557 15.67 -44.93 -1.44
CA LYS A 557 15.61 -43.54 -1.92
C LYS A 557 17.00 -42.95 -2.18
N LYS A 558 17.13 -42.13 -3.23
CA LYS A 558 18.37 -41.47 -3.64
C LYS A 558 18.07 -40.05 -4.10
N ILE A 559 18.90 -39.07 -3.77
CA ILE A 559 18.78 -37.72 -4.32
C ILE A 559 19.62 -37.60 -5.59
N ILE A 560 18.99 -37.16 -6.67
CA ILE A 560 19.62 -36.84 -7.96
C ILE A 560 19.57 -35.33 -8.16
N LYS A 561 20.74 -34.71 -8.25
CA LYS A 561 20.91 -33.31 -8.64
C LYS A 561 21.07 -33.23 -10.15
N VAL A 562 20.12 -32.61 -10.84
CA VAL A 562 20.17 -32.46 -12.30
C VAL A 562 20.93 -31.19 -12.64
N VAL A 563 21.98 -31.30 -13.45
CA VAL A 563 22.76 -30.18 -13.98
C VAL A 563 22.75 -30.21 -15.50
N GLU A 564 23.06 -29.09 -16.13
CA GLU A 564 23.26 -29.01 -17.57
C GLU A 564 24.57 -28.28 -17.82
N ILE A 565 25.62 -29.05 -18.17
CA ILE A 565 26.96 -28.51 -18.37
C ILE A 565 27.07 -28.05 -19.83
N GLN A 566 27.42 -26.78 -20.06
CA GLN A 566 27.75 -26.32 -21.40
C GLN A 566 29.09 -26.93 -21.83
N SER A 567 29.11 -27.68 -22.94
CA SER A 567 30.33 -28.23 -23.51
C SER A 567 31.28 -27.08 -23.91
N THR A 568 32.36 -26.92 -23.15
CA THR A 568 33.54 -26.16 -23.61
C THR A 568 34.48 -27.13 -24.30
N GLU A 569 34.24 -27.47 -25.57
CA GLU A 569 35.31 -28.09 -26.36
C GLU A 569 36.46 -27.07 -26.55
N PRO A 570 37.72 -27.44 -26.25
CA PRO A 570 38.84 -26.56 -26.49
C PRO A 570 39.09 -26.44 -27.99
N THR A 571 39.21 -25.21 -28.50
CA THR A 571 39.80 -24.97 -29.82
C THR A 571 41.27 -25.38 -29.77
N GLU A 572 41.71 -26.22 -30.73
CA GLU A 572 43.10 -26.67 -30.83
C GLU A 572 44.08 -25.48 -30.88
N PRO A 573 45.23 -25.53 -30.18
CA PRO A 573 46.23 -24.49 -30.25
C PRO A 573 46.97 -24.58 -31.60
N THR A 574 46.98 -23.47 -32.34
CA THR A 574 47.80 -23.33 -33.54
C THR A 574 49.28 -23.12 -33.15
N GLU A 575 50.17 -23.89 -33.76
CA GLU A 575 51.63 -23.74 -33.63
C GLU A 575 52.12 -22.36 -34.12
N PRO A 576 53.19 -21.81 -33.53
CA PRO A 576 53.72 -20.51 -33.93
C PRO A 576 54.57 -20.64 -35.20
N THR A 577 54.29 -19.82 -36.21
CA THR A 577 55.18 -19.62 -37.36
C THR A 577 55.76 -18.20 -37.37
N ASP A 578 57.04 -18.15 -37.71
CA ASP A 578 57.96 -17.00 -37.76
C ASP A 578 57.49 -15.86 -38.69
N PRO A 579 57.98 -14.60 -38.51
CA PRO A 579 57.49 -13.44 -39.23
C PRO A 579 58.27 -13.21 -40.53
N LYS A 580 57.57 -13.18 -41.68
CA LYS A 580 58.08 -12.54 -42.91
C LYS A 580 56.99 -11.95 -43.82
N GLU A 581 57.22 -10.68 -44.13
CA GLU A 581 57.07 -9.97 -45.41
C GLU A 581 55.71 -9.90 -46.14
N GLU A 582 55.24 -8.65 -46.24
CA GLU A 582 54.63 -7.96 -47.40
C GLU A 582 53.86 -8.78 -48.46
N SER A 583 52.59 -8.43 -48.69
CA SER A 583 52.20 -7.63 -49.88
C SER A 583 50.67 -7.60 -50.09
N ASP A 584 50.21 -6.42 -50.49
CA ASP A 584 49.17 -6.13 -51.48
C ASP A 584 47.76 -6.75 -51.37
N ALA A 585 46.81 -5.85 -51.09
CA ALA A 585 45.42 -5.90 -51.53
C ALA A 585 45.33 -5.88 -53.09
N PRO A 586 44.14 -5.94 -53.76
CA PRO A 586 42.78 -5.81 -53.25
C PRO A 586 41.71 -6.65 -54.02
N THR A 587 40.44 -6.29 -53.79
CA THR A 587 39.29 -6.39 -54.72
C THR A 587 38.68 -7.78 -54.94
N THR A 588 37.37 -8.01 -55.07
CA THR A 588 36.15 -7.20 -55.21
C THR A 588 34.97 -8.19 -55.26
N GLY A 589 33.77 -7.73 -54.91
CA GLY A 589 32.53 -8.46 -55.23
C GLY A 589 31.43 -8.17 -54.21
N GLU A 590 30.96 -6.93 -54.17
CA GLU A 590 29.56 -6.55 -54.48
C GLU A 590 28.55 -7.00 -53.42
N SER A 591 28.20 -6.13 -52.47
CA SER A 591 27.13 -5.10 -52.54
C SER A 591 25.72 -5.72 -52.64
N SER A 592 24.89 -5.57 -51.61
CA SER A 592 24.01 -4.40 -51.44
C SER A 592 23.58 -4.35 -49.96
N SER A 593 23.89 -3.29 -49.19
CA SER A 593 23.07 -2.08 -48.98
C SER A 593 21.65 -2.42 -48.48
N TRP A 594 21.05 -1.80 -47.45
CA TRP A 594 21.12 -0.43 -46.97
C TRP A 594 20.97 -0.33 -45.44
N VAL A 595 21.74 0.59 -44.89
CA VAL A 595 21.65 1.21 -43.56
C VAL A 595 20.58 2.29 -43.59
N ILE A 596 19.76 2.45 -42.53
CA ILE A 596 19.47 3.79 -41.97
C ILE A 596 19.44 3.67 -40.44
N TYR A 597 20.48 4.21 -39.81
CA TYR A 597 20.40 4.86 -38.50
C TYR A 597 19.56 6.14 -38.66
N ALA A 598 18.54 6.31 -37.83
CA ALA A 598 17.91 7.61 -37.61
C ALA A 598 17.93 7.89 -36.10
N GLY A 599 18.97 8.61 -35.68
CA GLY A 599 18.98 9.26 -34.38
C GLY A 599 18.16 10.54 -34.41
N GLY A 600 17.69 10.93 -33.22
CA GLY A 600 17.41 12.31 -32.88
C GLY A 600 16.10 12.90 -33.42
N ILE A 601 15.42 13.62 -32.51
CA ILE A 601 14.28 14.52 -32.75
C ILE A 601 12.92 13.82 -32.72
N LEU A 602 12.38 13.60 -31.51
CA LEU A 602 10.94 13.56 -31.26
C LEU A 602 10.59 14.02 -29.82
N LEU A 603 11.26 15.09 -29.38
CA LEU A 603 10.91 15.82 -28.14
C LEU A 603 10.61 17.32 -28.40
N LEU A 604 10.37 17.69 -29.67
CA LEU A 604 10.07 19.06 -30.09
C LEU A 604 8.74 19.23 -30.86
N LEU A 605 7.88 18.19 -30.90
CA LEU A 605 6.57 18.27 -31.56
C LEU A 605 5.37 18.33 -30.58
N GLY A 606 5.56 18.03 -29.29
CA GLY A 606 4.49 18.17 -28.28
C GLY A 606 4.26 19.61 -27.81
N VAL A 607 5.34 20.40 -27.67
CA VAL A 607 5.26 21.77 -27.13
C VAL A 607 4.82 22.80 -28.20
N ALA A 608 5.09 22.54 -29.48
CA ALA A 608 4.67 23.44 -30.56
C ALA A 608 3.17 23.36 -30.89
N ILE A 609 2.51 22.22 -30.62
CA ILE A 609 1.08 22.03 -30.90
C ILE A 609 0.21 22.64 -29.79
N VAL A 610 0.64 22.59 -28.53
CA VAL A 610 -0.08 23.23 -27.41
C VAL A 610 0.02 24.77 -27.48
N VAL A 611 1.17 25.31 -27.91
CA VAL A 611 1.35 26.77 -28.07
C VAL A 611 0.63 27.32 -29.31
N MET A 612 0.48 26.54 -30.40
CA MET A 612 -0.33 26.94 -31.56
C MET A 612 -1.85 26.91 -31.27
N LEU A 613 -2.33 25.96 -30.46
CA LEU A 613 -3.73 25.87 -30.07
C LEU A 613 -4.15 26.97 -29.08
N LEU A 614 -3.25 27.39 -28.19
CA LEU A 614 -3.50 28.52 -27.27
C LEU A 614 -3.43 29.89 -27.95
N LEU A 615 -2.67 30.04 -29.04
CA LEU A 615 -2.60 31.29 -29.81
C LEU A 615 -3.74 31.45 -30.83
N GLN A 616 -4.39 30.37 -31.27
CA GLN A 616 -5.59 30.46 -32.12
C GLN A 616 -6.90 30.72 -31.33
N LYS A 617 -6.94 30.43 -30.02
CA LYS A 617 -8.11 30.74 -29.18
C LYS A 617 -8.15 32.21 -28.72
N ARG A 618 -7.03 32.93 -28.79
CA ARG A 618 -6.90 34.34 -28.35
C ARG A 618 -7.09 35.40 -29.46
N VAL A 619 -7.36 34.99 -30.71
CA VAL A 619 -7.57 35.92 -31.86
C VAL A 619 -9.00 35.82 -32.45
N ARG A 620 -9.92 35.10 -31.82
CA ARG A 620 -11.28 34.90 -32.37
C ARG A 620 -12.42 35.10 -31.37
N ASN A 621 -12.35 36.13 -30.53
CA ASN A 621 -13.57 36.70 -29.91
C ASN A 621 -13.47 38.19 -29.56
N ASP A 622 -12.48 38.90 -30.09
CA ASP A 622 -12.58 40.35 -30.20
C ASP A 622 -13.17 40.67 -31.58
N HIS A 623 -14.33 41.33 -31.59
CA HIS A 623 -15.19 41.73 -32.73
C HIS A 623 -16.32 40.75 -33.14
N SER A 624 -17.51 40.88 -32.53
CA SER A 624 -18.62 41.65 -33.11
C SER A 624 -19.98 41.39 -32.45
N ARG A 625 -20.59 42.51 -31.99
CA ARG A 625 -22.03 42.78 -31.70
C ARG A 625 -22.63 42.27 -30.40
#